data_AF-A0A534AS62-F1
#
_entry.id   AF-A0A534AS62-F1
#
_cell.length_a   1.000
_cell.length_b   1.000
_cell.length_c   1.000
_cell.angle_alpha   90.00
_cell.angle_beta   90.00
_cell.angle_gamma   90.00
#
_symmetry.space_group_name_H-M   'P 1'
#
loop_
_entity.id
_entity.type
_entity.pdbx_description
1 polymer ?
#
loop_
_entity_poly.entity_id
_entity_poly.type
_entity_poly.pdbx_seq_one_letter_code
_entity_poly.pdbx_strand_id
1 'polypeptide(L)'
;MTGDETLGHYADWLGVSTAHVREINHLRFGRRVLIGQHIRLDFRKVSHEAFEARRREYHRELQASFFAAHRIVGTELYVARPGDSLWTLTQRATQMPLWLVQQYNPDVDLADLRAGTQIVMPRVEEVGSGG
;
A
#
# COMPACT_ATOMS: atom_id res chain seq x y z
N MET A 1 -5.26 2.03 5.73
CA MET A 1 -4.90 0.91 4.83
C MET A 1 -4.00 1.45 3.74
N THR A 2 -2.76 0.97 3.69
CA THR A 2 -1.87 1.17 2.54
C THR A 2 -2.26 0.23 1.40
N GLY A 3 -1.86 0.54 0.17
CA GLY A 3 -2.32 -0.18 -1.02
C GLY A 3 -2.03 -1.68 -1.06
N ASP A 4 -1.03 -2.12 -0.30
CA ASP A 4 -0.58 -3.51 -0.22
C ASP A 4 -1.18 -4.26 1.00
N GLU A 5 -1.91 -3.55 1.87
CA GLU A 5 -2.60 -4.14 3.01
C GLU A 5 -4.00 -4.64 2.61
N THR A 6 -4.34 -5.87 3.03
CA THR A 6 -5.64 -6.47 2.77
C THR A 6 -6.36 -6.80 4.07
N LEU A 7 -7.67 -7.02 4.00
CA LEU A 7 -8.43 -7.53 5.16
C LEU A 7 -7.87 -8.85 5.71
N GLY A 8 -7.26 -9.68 4.86
CA GLY A 8 -6.59 -10.90 5.29
C GLY A 8 -5.40 -10.59 6.19
N HIS A 9 -4.53 -9.68 5.76
CA HIS A 9 -3.39 -9.23 6.58
C HIS A 9 -3.85 -8.70 7.95
N TYR A 10 -4.88 -7.85 7.98
CA TYR A 10 -5.42 -7.37 9.26
C TYR A 10 -5.99 -8.49 10.13
N ALA A 11 -6.71 -9.45 9.54
CA ALA A 11 -7.27 -10.58 10.27
C ALA A 11 -6.16 -11.44 10.89
N ASP A 12 -5.12 -11.74 10.11
CA ASP A 12 -3.96 -12.51 10.54
C ASP A 12 -3.22 -11.80 11.69
N TRP A 13 -2.97 -10.50 11.56
CA TRP A 13 -2.30 -9.72 12.60
C TRP A 13 -3.12 -9.62 13.90
N LEU A 14 -4.44 -9.62 13.80
CA LEU A 14 -5.36 -9.60 14.95
C LEU A 14 -5.64 -11.00 15.53
N GLY A 15 -5.22 -12.08 14.87
CA GLY A 15 -5.57 -13.45 15.27
C GLY A 15 -7.07 -13.74 15.20
N VAL A 16 -7.80 -13.05 14.32
CA VAL A 16 -9.23 -13.22 14.09
C VAL A 16 -9.48 -13.68 12.66
N SER A 17 -10.70 -14.15 12.35
CA SER A 17 -11.02 -14.52 10.97
C SER A 17 -11.32 -13.28 10.13
N THR A 18 -11.04 -13.33 8.83
CA THR A 18 -11.45 -12.29 7.88
C THR A 18 -12.97 -12.07 7.89
N ALA A 19 -13.75 -13.12 8.16
CA ALA A 19 -15.21 -13.03 8.32
C ALA A 19 -15.59 -12.14 9.52
N HIS A 20 -14.90 -12.30 10.66
CA HIS A 20 -15.10 -11.47 11.84
C HIS A 20 -14.77 -9.99 11.56
N VAL A 21 -13.65 -9.71 10.89
CA VAL A 21 -13.31 -8.33 10.50
C VAL A 21 -14.38 -7.75 9.57
N ARG A 22 -14.94 -8.53 8.64
CA ARG A 22 -16.02 -8.07 7.77
C ARG A 22 -17.31 -7.78 8.54
N GLU A 23 -17.67 -8.64 9.48
CA GLU A 23 -18.89 -8.53 10.29
C GLU A 23 -18.91 -7.23 11.10
N ILE A 24 -17.84 -6.95 11.86
CA ILE A 24 -17.74 -5.74 12.71
C ILE A 24 -17.69 -4.43 11.89
N ASN A 25 -17.38 -4.54 10.59
CA ASN A 25 -17.32 -3.44 9.64
C ASN A 25 -18.52 -3.38 8.69
N HIS A 26 -19.52 -4.24 8.87
CA HIS A 26 -20.71 -4.36 8.01
C HIS A 26 -20.35 -4.50 6.51
N LEU A 27 -19.23 -5.19 6.22
CA LEU A 27 -18.74 -5.40 4.86
C LEU A 27 -19.36 -6.66 4.27
N ARG A 28 -19.99 -6.52 3.08
CA ARG A 28 -20.49 -7.67 2.33
C ARG A 28 -19.35 -8.62 1.94
N PHE A 29 -19.66 -9.91 1.91
CA PHE A 29 -18.76 -10.94 1.40
C PHE A 29 -18.35 -10.63 -0.06
N GLY A 30 -17.09 -10.87 -0.42
CA GLY A 30 -16.56 -10.62 -1.76
C GLY A 30 -16.31 -9.15 -2.13
N ARG A 31 -16.78 -8.17 -1.35
CA ARG A 31 -16.45 -6.75 -1.61
C ARG A 31 -14.97 -6.51 -1.30
N ARG A 32 -14.23 -5.97 -2.28
CA ARG A 32 -12.88 -5.41 -2.08
C ARG A 32 -12.99 -4.17 -1.20
N VAL A 33 -12.15 -4.08 -0.18
CA VAL A 33 -12.03 -2.87 0.64
C VAL A 33 -11.21 -1.85 -0.14
N LEU A 34 -11.67 -0.61 -0.15
CA LEU A 34 -10.99 0.46 -0.86
C LEU A 34 -9.88 1.04 0.02
N ILE A 35 -8.78 1.45 -0.63
CA ILE A 35 -7.72 2.24 0.01
C ILE A 35 -8.35 3.51 0.58
N GLY A 36 -7.92 3.91 1.79
CA GLY A 36 -8.48 5.07 2.50
C GLY A 36 -9.79 4.80 3.27
N GLN A 37 -10.35 3.59 3.19
CA GLN A 37 -11.52 3.23 4.00
C GLN A 37 -11.13 3.02 5.47
N HIS A 38 -11.83 3.68 6.40
CA HIS A 38 -11.70 3.39 7.82
C HIS A 38 -12.34 2.04 8.16
N ILE A 39 -11.57 1.19 8.84
CA ILE A 39 -12.03 -0.12 9.33
C ILE A 39 -11.85 -0.18 10.85
N ARG A 40 -12.84 -0.76 11.53
CA ARG A 40 -12.80 -1.14 12.93
C ARG A 40 -11.97 -2.42 13.07
N LEU A 41 -11.09 -2.43 14.06
CA LEU A 41 -10.24 -3.57 14.41
C LEU A 41 -10.59 -4.05 15.81
N ASP A 42 -10.48 -5.36 16.03
CA ASP A 42 -10.82 -6.00 17.30
C ASP A 42 -9.56 -6.57 17.96
N PHE A 43 -9.14 -5.93 19.05
CA PHE A 43 -7.90 -6.25 19.77
C PHE A 43 -8.11 -7.17 20.98
N ARG A 44 -9.23 -7.89 21.06
CA ARG A 44 -9.50 -8.81 22.18
C ARG A 44 -8.45 -9.92 22.37
N LYS A 45 -7.76 -10.32 21.29
CA LYS A 45 -6.78 -11.42 21.31
C LYS A 45 -5.31 -10.98 21.25
N VAL A 46 -5.05 -9.74 20.82
CA VAL A 46 -3.71 -9.26 20.48
C VAL A 46 -3.61 -7.81 20.93
N SER A 47 -2.52 -7.47 21.62
CA SER A 47 -2.26 -6.08 22.02
C SER A 47 -2.01 -5.19 20.80
N HIS A 48 -2.27 -3.88 20.93
CA HIS A 48 -1.93 -2.92 19.88
C HIS A 48 -0.44 -2.99 19.50
N GLU A 49 0.45 -3.19 20.47
CA GLU A 49 1.89 -3.30 20.23
C GLU A 49 2.23 -4.53 19.37
N ALA A 50 1.67 -5.69 19.69
CA ALA A 50 1.92 -6.92 18.94
C ALA A 50 1.34 -6.85 17.51
N PHE A 51 0.17 -6.21 17.36
CA PHE A 51 -0.41 -5.94 16.03
C PHE A 51 0.53 -5.05 15.21
N GLU A 52 0.97 -3.93 15.76
CA GLU A 52 1.87 -3.01 15.06
C GLU A 52 3.25 -3.63 14.79
N ALA A 53 3.74 -4.53 15.66
CA ALA A 53 4.96 -5.29 15.42
C ALA A 53 4.83 -6.21 14.19
N ARG A 54 3.75 -7.00 14.12
CA ARG A 54 3.46 -7.88 12.97
C ARG A 54 3.28 -7.10 11.68
N ARG A 55 2.56 -5.98 11.75
CA ARG A 55 2.36 -5.07 10.63
C ARG A 55 3.70 -4.50 10.12
N ARG A 56 4.58 -4.05 11.02
CA ARG A 56 5.92 -3.56 10.64
C ARG A 56 6.78 -4.66 10.03
N GLU A 57 6.72 -5.87 10.56
CA GLU A 57 7.48 -7.01 10.04
C GLU A 57 7.04 -7.35 8.61
N TYR A 58 5.74 -7.45 8.37
CA TYR A 58 5.20 -7.65 7.03
C TYR A 58 5.70 -6.58 6.03
N HIS A 59 5.63 -5.29 6.41
CA HIS A 59 6.11 -4.22 5.53
C HIS A 59 7.62 -4.28 5.31
N ARG A 60 8.39 -4.68 6.32
CA ARG A 60 9.84 -4.89 6.18
C ARG A 60 10.16 -6.01 5.19
N GLU A 61 9.46 -7.13 5.29
CA GLU A 61 9.64 -8.26 4.36
C GLU A 61 9.23 -7.89 2.93
N LEU A 62 8.11 -7.17 2.78
CA LEU A 62 7.64 -6.67 1.49
C LEU A 62 8.70 -5.77 0.83
N GLN A 63 9.25 -4.80 1.58
CA GLN A 63 10.31 -3.92 1.09
C GLN A 63 11.59 -4.69 0.75
N ALA A 64 12.01 -5.60 1.64
CA ALA A 64 13.22 -6.41 1.43
C ALA A 64 13.11 -7.28 0.16
N SER A 65 11.95 -7.93 -0.05
CA SER A 65 11.67 -8.72 -1.23
C SER A 65 11.69 -7.87 -2.51
N PHE A 66 11.05 -6.70 -2.47
CA PHE A 66 11.06 -5.78 -3.62
C PHE A 66 12.47 -5.32 -3.98
N PHE A 67 13.27 -4.90 -3.00
CA PHE A 67 14.66 -4.46 -3.21
C PHE A 67 15.65 -5.61 -3.45
N ALA A 68 15.27 -6.87 -3.23
CA ALA A 68 16.07 -7.99 -3.69
C ALA A 68 16.05 -8.10 -5.22
N ALA A 69 14.90 -7.79 -5.84
CA ALA A 69 14.70 -7.85 -7.28
C ALA A 69 14.87 -6.51 -8.01
N HIS A 70 14.79 -5.38 -7.30
CA HIS A 70 14.82 -4.05 -7.90
C HIS A 70 15.84 -3.09 -7.26
N ARG A 71 16.33 -2.14 -8.04
CA ARG A 71 17.14 -1.00 -7.59
C ARG A 71 16.48 0.30 -8.01
N ILE A 72 16.51 1.29 -7.12
CA ILE A 72 16.08 2.65 -7.46
C ILE A 72 17.21 3.33 -8.21
N VAL A 73 16.96 3.73 -9.45
CA VAL A 73 17.94 4.33 -10.36
C VAL A 73 17.75 5.83 -10.56
N GLY A 74 16.69 6.39 -9.98
CA GLY A 74 16.43 7.82 -10.01
C GLY A 74 14.99 8.15 -9.64
N THR A 75 14.62 9.40 -9.88
CA THR A 75 13.26 9.92 -9.68
C THR A 75 12.89 10.81 -10.85
N GLU A 76 11.62 10.84 -11.20
CA GLU A 76 11.05 11.75 -12.20
C GLU A 76 9.87 12.52 -11.61
N LEU A 77 9.68 13.76 -12.07
CA LEU A 77 8.54 14.56 -11.67
C LEU A 77 7.38 14.29 -12.62
N TYR A 78 6.29 13.76 -12.09
CA TYR A 78 5.04 13.55 -12.80
C TYR A 78 4.01 14.59 -12.38
N VAL A 79 3.33 15.20 -13.35
CA VAL A 79 2.21 16.12 -13.10
C VAL A 79 0.90 15.38 -13.33
N ALA A 80 0.12 15.22 -12.25
CA ALA A 80 -1.17 14.55 -12.26
C ALA A 80 -2.11 15.14 -13.31
N ARG A 81 -2.74 14.28 -14.11
CA ARG A 81 -3.72 14.67 -15.12
C ARG A 81 -5.14 14.45 -14.60
N PRO A 82 -6.15 15.12 -15.20
CA PRO A 82 -7.54 14.83 -14.88
C PRO A 82 -7.86 13.34 -15.05
N GLY A 83 -8.41 12.73 -14.00
CA GLY A 83 -8.74 11.30 -13.98
C GLY A 83 -7.59 10.38 -13.58
N ASP A 84 -6.39 10.91 -13.31
CA ASP A 84 -5.35 10.12 -12.66
C ASP A 84 -5.73 9.82 -11.21
N SER A 85 -5.37 8.62 -10.80
CA SER A 85 -5.40 8.15 -9.42
C SER A 85 -4.08 7.46 -9.13
N LEU A 86 -3.73 7.33 -7.85
CA LEU A 86 -2.52 6.61 -7.46
C LEU A 86 -2.47 5.19 -8.08
N TRP A 87 -3.62 4.51 -8.18
CA TRP A 87 -3.73 3.20 -8.83
C TRP A 87 -3.42 3.22 -10.33
N THR A 88 -3.90 4.23 -11.07
CA THR A 88 -3.60 4.33 -12.51
C THR A 88 -2.15 4.69 -12.77
N LEU A 89 -1.51 5.42 -11.85
CA LEU A 89 -0.10 5.77 -11.94
C LEU A 89 0.80 4.56 -11.69
N THR A 90 0.54 3.76 -10.66
CA THR A 90 1.34 2.57 -10.36
C THR A 90 1.12 1.42 -11.33
N GLN A 91 -0.05 1.30 -11.94
CA GLN A 91 -0.28 0.28 -12.98
C GLN A 91 0.35 0.62 -14.34
N ARG A 92 0.48 1.92 -14.67
CA ARG A 92 1.10 2.35 -15.94
C ARG A 92 2.63 2.35 -15.86
N ALA A 93 3.18 2.59 -14.66
CA ALA A 93 4.61 2.57 -14.39
C ALA A 93 4.99 1.23 -13.74
N THR A 94 5.33 0.23 -14.56
CA THR A 94 6.24 -0.87 -14.18
C THR A 94 5.95 -1.59 -12.83
N GLN A 95 4.68 -1.86 -12.51
CA GLN A 95 4.29 -2.50 -11.23
C GLN A 95 4.88 -1.81 -9.98
N MET A 96 4.96 -0.47 -10.00
CA MET A 96 5.51 0.28 -8.88
C MET A 96 4.69 0.05 -7.59
N PRO A 97 5.32 -0.32 -6.46
CA PRO A 97 4.59 -0.48 -5.21
C PRO A 97 4.03 0.86 -4.72
N LEU A 98 2.81 0.83 -4.18
CA LEU A 98 2.11 2.02 -3.69
C LEU A 98 2.85 2.65 -2.51
N TRP A 99 3.40 1.82 -1.61
CA TRP A 99 4.21 2.28 -0.48
C TRP A 99 5.46 3.07 -0.92
N LEU A 100 6.05 2.71 -2.06
CA LEU A 100 7.28 3.36 -2.53
C LEU A 100 6.97 4.76 -3.06
N VAL A 101 5.88 4.92 -3.81
CA VAL A 101 5.42 6.25 -4.25
C VAL A 101 5.06 7.12 -3.05
N GLN A 102 4.37 6.57 -2.05
CA GLN A 102 4.02 7.30 -0.83
C GLN A 102 5.27 7.75 -0.05
N GLN A 103 6.31 6.93 0.02
CA GLN A 103 7.55 7.27 0.71
C GLN A 103 8.27 8.48 0.09
N TYR A 104 8.19 8.63 -1.24
CA TYR A 104 8.75 9.78 -1.95
C TYR A 104 7.86 11.04 -1.91
N ASN A 105 6.61 10.91 -1.48
CA ASN A 105 5.62 11.99 -1.47
C ASN A 105 4.88 12.07 -0.11
N PRO A 106 5.60 12.27 1.01
CA PRO A 106 4.97 12.26 2.34
C PRO A 106 3.98 13.41 2.55
N ASP A 107 4.17 14.53 1.84
CA ASP A 107 3.35 15.75 1.98
C ASP A 107 2.21 15.84 0.94
N VAL A 108 2.08 14.84 0.06
CA VAL A 108 1.07 14.82 -1.00
C VAL A 108 -0.07 13.90 -0.60
N ASP A 109 -1.31 14.41 -0.66
CA ASP A 109 -2.49 13.57 -0.55
C ASP A 109 -2.69 12.76 -1.84
N LEU A 110 -2.09 11.58 -1.88
CA LEU A 110 -2.20 10.66 -3.01
C LEU A 110 -3.57 9.95 -3.09
N ALA A 111 -4.42 10.07 -2.06
CA ALA A 111 -5.77 9.53 -2.07
C ALA A 111 -6.76 10.49 -2.76
N ASP A 112 -6.57 11.80 -2.62
CA ASP A 112 -7.30 12.86 -3.35
C ASP A 112 -6.40 13.52 -4.40
N LEU A 113 -5.99 12.74 -5.41
CA LEU A 113 -5.07 13.25 -6.43
C LEU A 113 -5.77 14.24 -7.37
N ARG A 114 -5.38 15.52 -7.30
CA ARG A 114 -5.91 16.59 -8.15
C ARG A 114 -5.05 16.82 -9.38
N ALA A 115 -5.69 17.19 -10.50
CA ALA A 115 -4.97 17.61 -11.69
C ALA A 115 -4.02 18.77 -11.38
N GLY A 116 -2.78 18.70 -11.88
CA GLY A 116 -1.71 19.66 -11.59
C GLY A 116 -0.87 19.34 -10.36
N THR A 117 -1.24 18.32 -9.56
CA THR A 117 -0.41 17.86 -8.43
C THR A 117 0.92 17.32 -8.93
N GLN A 118 2.01 17.77 -8.33
CA GLN A 118 3.35 17.28 -8.62
C GLN A 118 3.64 16.05 -7.76
N ILE A 119 4.04 14.97 -8.40
CA ILE A 119 4.35 13.69 -7.77
C ILE A 119 5.76 13.29 -8.17
N VAL A 120 6.60 12.99 -7.18
CA VAL A 120 7.90 12.39 -7.40
C VAL A 120 7.71 10.89 -7.62
N MET A 121 7.88 10.45 -8.85
CA MET A 121 7.79 9.04 -9.23
C MET A 121 9.20 8.42 -9.18
N PRO A 122 9.45 7.44 -8.31
CA PRO A 122 10.73 6.73 -8.30
C PRO A 122 10.85 5.89 -9.56
N ARG A 123 12.05 5.79 -10.13
CA ARG A 123 12.37 4.88 -11.22
C ARG A 123 13.12 3.69 -10.67
N VAL A 124 12.64 2.49 -11.01
CA VAL A 124 13.23 1.22 -10.59
C VAL A 124 13.65 0.41 -11.80
N GLU A 125 14.77 -0.29 -11.68
CA GLU A 125 15.25 -1.28 -12.64
C GLU A 125 15.39 -2.64 -11.95
N GLU A 126 15.09 -3.72 -12.67
CA GLU A 126 15.33 -5.07 -12.17
C GLU A 126 16.84 -5.37 -12.11
N VAL A 127 17.28 -6.03 -11.05
CA VAL A 127 18.70 -6.32 -10.78
C VAL A 127 19.31 -7.31 -11.82
N GLY A 128 18.52 -7.86 -12.74
CA GLY A 128 18.96 -8.82 -13.77
C GLY A 128 18.85 -8.34 -15.22
N SER A 129 18.33 -7.15 -15.50
CA SER A 129 18.08 -6.70 -16.89
C SER A 129 19.29 -6.03 -17.57
N GLY A 130 20.44 -5.96 -16.89
CA GLY A 130 21.71 -5.54 -17.48
C GLY A 130 22.38 -6.71 -18.21
N GLY A 131 21.91 -7.01 -19.42
CA GLY A 131 22.61 -7.84 -20.41
C GLY A 131 23.33 -6.99 -21.45
#